data_AF-A0A9E2BWX6-F1
#
_entry.id   AF-A0A9E2BWX6-F1
#
_cell.length_a   1.000
_cell.length_b   1.000
_cell.length_c   1.000
_cell.angle_alpha   90.00
_cell.angle_beta   90.00
_cell.angle_gamma   90.00
#
_symmetry.space_group_name_H-M   'P 1'
#
loop_
_entity.id
_entity.type
_entity.pdbx_description
1 polymer ?
#
loop_
_entity_poly.entity_id
_entity_poly.type
_entity_poly.pdbx_seq_one_letter_code
_entity_poly.pdbx_strand_id
1 'polypeptide(L)'
;MSGPVKASSWIIGALSTAFIAGGIALLESPSLHPLALQVIAILRDADSVSFWSDKLQWVGVELVVLGIIFLAGSQIVIYKEIYLAKNWRQTAVTATAMIVLVALWLPIIIFGHSAEIGGERYWWLGDDAMISMRYAHNLANGDGLVWNAGEYIEGYTNFLWTVIMAGVHLLPVSLAKTSLLVLLINLGLTVLAIPIIQRIVEALGGDTKVLAASLFVFVLNENIMFWTTAGFETMLLTLLLLLSVERIIAD
;
A
#
# COMPACT_ATOMS: atom_id res chain seq x y z
N MET A 1 -32.74 -0.36 8.92
CA MET A 1 -32.55 -1.40 7.88
C MET A 1 -31.08 -1.84 7.91
N SER A 2 -30.73 -2.83 8.73
CA SER A 2 -29.38 -3.36 8.91
C SER A 2 -29.20 -4.65 8.07
N GLY A 3 -29.31 -4.50 6.75
CA GLY A 3 -29.42 -5.60 5.79
C GLY A 3 -28.13 -6.40 5.51
N PRO A 4 -28.19 -7.36 4.55
CA PRO A 4 -27.14 -8.33 4.13
C PRO A 4 -25.80 -7.73 3.66
N VAL A 5 -25.65 -6.41 3.73
CA VAL A 5 -24.53 -5.60 3.26
C VAL A 5 -23.40 -5.56 4.29
N LYS A 6 -23.73 -5.51 5.58
CA LYS A 6 -22.71 -5.69 6.63
C LYS A 6 -22.02 -7.04 6.48
N ALA A 7 -22.72 -8.08 6.00
CA ALA A 7 -22.09 -9.36 5.77
C ALA A 7 -21.09 -9.32 4.60
N SER A 8 -21.41 -8.67 3.47
CA SER A 8 -20.54 -8.64 2.28
C SER A 8 -19.28 -7.79 2.47
N SER A 9 -19.34 -6.65 3.16
CA SER A 9 -18.15 -5.82 3.42
C SER A 9 -17.18 -6.48 4.40
N TRP A 10 -17.69 -7.18 5.41
CA TRP A 10 -16.88 -7.99 6.31
C TRP A 10 -16.24 -9.17 5.59
N ILE A 11 -16.94 -9.81 4.64
CA ILE A 11 -16.36 -10.88 3.81
C ILE A 11 -15.23 -10.35 2.93
N ILE A 12 -15.40 -9.20 2.26
CA ILE A 12 -14.34 -8.63 1.41
C ILE A 12 -13.16 -8.15 2.26
N GLY A 13 -13.40 -7.53 3.42
CA GLY A 13 -12.35 -7.16 4.36
C GLY A 13 -11.59 -8.37 4.90
N ALA A 14 -12.31 -9.41 5.34
CA ALA A 14 -11.73 -10.66 5.81
C ALA A 14 -10.93 -11.39 4.71
N LEU A 15 -11.43 -11.40 3.47
CA LEU A 15 -10.70 -11.92 2.32
C LEU A 15 -9.44 -11.07 2.08
N SER A 16 -9.53 -9.75 2.06
CA SER A 16 -8.37 -8.87 1.88
C SER A 16 -7.28 -9.16 2.91
N THR A 17 -7.65 -9.24 4.18
CA THR A 17 -6.74 -9.61 5.27
C THR A 17 -6.17 -11.01 5.09
N ALA A 18 -6.97 -11.99 4.66
CA ALA A 18 -6.51 -13.35 4.39
C ALA A 18 -5.55 -13.43 3.19
N PHE A 19 -5.78 -12.64 2.14
CA PHE A 19 -4.91 -12.55 0.96
C PHE A 19 -3.57 -11.89 1.31
N ILE A 20 -3.60 -10.80 2.09
CA ILE A 20 -2.36 -10.14 2.59
C ILE A 20 -1.60 -11.09 3.51
N ALA A 21 -2.26 -11.66 4.52
CA ALA A 21 -1.62 -12.56 5.48
C ALA A 21 -1.08 -13.84 4.82
N GLY A 22 -1.86 -14.44 3.91
CA GLY A 22 -1.45 -15.62 3.16
C GLY A 22 -0.32 -15.34 2.18
N GLY A 23 -0.33 -14.19 1.52
CA GLY A 23 0.75 -13.74 0.65
C GLY A 23 2.06 -13.51 1.42
N ILE A 24 2.01 -12.84 2.57
CA ILE A 24 3.16 -12.66 3.48
C ILE A 24 3.65 -14.02 3.99
N ALA A 25 2.75 -14.92 4.40
CA ALA A 25 3.13 -16.24 4.88
C ALA A 25 3.85 -17.07 3.80
N LEU A 26 3.40 -17.01 2.54
CA LEU A 26 4.06 -17.67 1.41
C LEU A 26 5.43 -17.05 1.09
N LEU A 27 5.59 -15.74 1.28
CA LEU A 27 6.86 -15.05 1.04
C LEU A 27 7.92 -15.40 2.09
N GLU A 28 7.51 -15.56 3.34
CA GLU A 28 8.42 -15.55 4.49
C GLU A 28 8.60 -16.91 5.16
N SER A 29 7.72 -17.89 4.90
CA SER A 29 7.83 -19.24 5.48
C SER A 29 8.09 -20.29 4.40
N PRO A 30 9.38 -20.58 4.06
CA PRO A 30 9.76 -21.67 3.18
C PRO A 30 9.20 -23.03 3.63
N SER A 31 8.93 -23.20 4.93
CA SER A 31 8.28 -24.38 5.50
C SER A 31 6.83 -24.59 5.05
N LEU A 32 6.16 -23.54 4.57
CA LEU A 32 4.81 -23.63 4.00
C LEU A 32 4.81 -23.95 2.51
N HIS A 33 5.96 -23.83 1.82
CA HIS A 33 6.07 -24.11 0.38
C HIS A 33 5.71 -25.55 0.01
N PRO A 34 6.13 -26.58 0.76
CA PRO A 34 5.72 -27.97 0.48
C PRO A 34 4.20 -28.19 0.60
N LEU A 35 3.55 -27.53 1.58
CA LEU A 35 2.11 -27.61 1.78
C LEU A 35 1.35 -26.91 0.64
N ALA A 36 1.79 -25.72 0.24
CA ALA A 36 1.23 -24.98 -0.89
C ALA A 36 1.39 -25.75 -2.20
N LEU A 37 2.55 -26.38 -2.43
CA LEU A 37 2.81 -27.22 -3.59
C LEU A 37 1.96 -28.50 -3.60
N GLN A 38 1.70 -29.12 -2.44
CA GLN A 38 0.76 -30.24 -2.32
C GLN A 38 -0.67 -29.83 -2.70
N VAL A 39 -1.12 -28.66 -2.25
CA VAL A 39 -2.44 -28.13 -2.64
C VAL A 39 -2.51 -27.88 -4.15
N ILE A 40 -1.45 -27.32 -4.75
CA ILE A 40 -1.37 -27.12 -6.21
C ILE A 40 -1.41 -28.47 -6.95
N ALA A 41 -0.69 -29.48 -6.47
CA ALA A 41 -0.68 -30.82 -7.05
C ALA A 41 -2.09 -31.45 -7.04
N ILE A 42 -2.86 -31.26 -5.97
CA ILE A 42 -4.24 -31.75 -5.85
C ILE A 42 -5.18 -31.04 -6.85
N LEU A 43 -4.94 -29.76 -7.13
CA LEU A 43 -5.85 -28.93 -7.94
C LEU A 43 -5.51 -28.90 -9.44
N ARG A 44 -4.24 -29.08 -9.83
CA ARG A 44 -3.75 -28.87 -11.19
C ARG A 44 -2.83 -29.98 -11.73
N ASP A 45 -2.77 -31.11 -11.02
CA ASP A 45 -1.99 -32.30 -11.34
C ASP A 45 -0.48 -32.19 -11.02
N ALA A 46 0.17 -33.35 -10.81
CA ALA A 46 1.52 -33.43 -10.23
C ALA A 46 2.62 -32.81 -11.11
N ASP A 47 2.46 -32.87 -12.43
CA ASP A 47 3.42 -32.30 -13.39
C ASP A 47 3.50 -30.77 -13.33
N SER A 48 2.48 -30.11 -12.75
CA SER A 48 2.47 -28.66 -12.59
C SER A 48 3.35 -28.16 -11.44
N VAL A 49 3.70 -29.03 -10.49
CA VAL A 49 4.39 -28.66 -9.24
C VAL A 49 5.77 -28.04 -9.49
N SER A 50 6.52 -28.56 -10.45
CA SER A 50 7.85 -28.03 -10.83
C SER A 50 7.78 -26.65 -11.47
N PHE A 51 6.71 -26.35 -12.21
CA PHE A 51 6.49 -25.03 -12.78
C PHE A 51 6.12 -23.99 -11.70
N TRP A 52 5.39 -24.42 -10.67
CA TRP A 52 4.92 -23.52 -9.61
C TRP A 52 5.92 -23.34 -8.46
N SER A 53 6.88 -24.24 -8.26
CA SER A 53 7.91 -24.09 -7.21
C SER A 53 8.69 -22.78 -7.36
N ASP A 54 9.07 -22.46 -8.59
CA ASP A 54 9.89 -21.28 -8.89
C ASP A 54 9.05 -19.98 -8.89
N LYS A 55 7.72 -20.13 -8.95
CA LYS A 55 6.76 -19.03 -8.99
C LYS A 55 6.07 -18.78 -7.66
N LEU A 56 6.25 -19.65 -6.67
CA LEU A 56 5.53 -19.60 -5.40
C LEU A 56 5.75 -18.26 -4.67
N GLN A 57 6.97 -17.73 -4.74
CA GLN A 57 7.31 -16.42 -4.17
C GLN A 57 6.55 -15.29 -4.89
N TRP A 58 6.41 -15.37 -6.21
CA TRP A 58 5.61 -14.42 -7.00
C TRP A 58 4.12 -14.52 -6.70
N VAL A 59 3.61 -15.74 -6.46
CA VAL A 59 2.22 -15.94 -5.98
C VAL A 59 2.02 -15.25 -4.62
N GLY A 60 3.01 -15.30 -3.73
CA GLY A 60 2.97 -14.55 -2.47
C GLY A 60 2.84 -13.04 -2.68
N VAL A 61 3.63 -12.46 -3.57
CA VAL A 61 3.52 -11.03 -3.97
C VAL A 61 2.14 -10.73 -4.58
N GLU A 62 1.68 -11.56 -5.51
CA GLU A 62 0.38 -11.41 -6.17
C GLU A 62 -0.77 -11.45 -5.15
N LEU A 63 -0.70 -12.33 -4.15
CA LEU A 63 -1.70 -12.40 -3.07
C LEU A 63 -1.70 -11.14 -2.20
N VAL A 64 -0.54 -10.58 -1.87
CA VAL A 64 -0.45 -9.31 -1.14
C VAL A 64 -1.03 -8.17 -1.97
N VAL A 65 -0.64 -8.07 -3.25
CA VAL A 65 -1.15 -7.04 -4.17
C VAL A 65 -2.67 -7.17 -4.34
N LEU A 66 -3.18 -8.38 -4.57
CA LEU A 66 -4.61 -8.64 -4.67
C LEU A 66 -5.34 -8.32 -3.37
N GLY A 67 -4.74 -8.62 -2.22
CA GLY A 67 -5.30 -8.28 -0.92
C GLY A 67 -5.36 -6.77 -0.68
N ILE A 68 -4.35 -6.01 -1.11
CA ILE A 68 -4.37 -4.53 -1.09
C ILE A 68 -5.42 -3.98 -2.06
N ILE A 69 -5.53 -4.54 -3.27
CA ILE A 69 -6.56 -4.19 -4.25
C ILE A 69 -7.95 -4.50 -3.70
N PHE A 70 -8.15 -5.63 -3.03
CA PHE A 70 -9.41 -5.96 -2.39
C PHE A 70 -9.69 -5.08 -1.18
N LEU A 71 -8.67 -4.65 -0.43
CA LEU A 71 -8.84 -3.73 0.68
C LEU A 71 -9.29 -2.35 0.16
N ALA A 72 -8.62 -1.84 -0.88
CA ALA A 72 -9.03 -0.62 -1.58
C ALA A 72 -10.43 -0.78 -2.21
N GLY A 73 -10.70 -1.95 -2.81
CA GLY A 73 -12.01 -2.33 -3.36
C GLY A 73 -13.09 -2.43 -2.30
N SER A 74 -12.76 -2.86 -1.07
CA SER A 74 -13.68 -2.94 0.05
C SER A 74 -14.09 -1.54 0.50
N GLN A 75 -13.15 -0.58 0.46
CA GLN A 75 -13.45 0.83 0.66
C GLN A 75 -14.37 1.35 -0.45
N ILE A 76 -14.17 0.93 -1.70
CA ILE A 76 -15.07 1.23 -2.83
C ILE A 76 -16.47 0.62 -2.65
N VAL A 77 -16.59 -0.58 -2.08
CA VAL A 77 -17.90 -1.24 -1.79
C VAL A 77 -18.59 -0.63 -0.58
N ILE A 78 -17.85 -0.18 0.43
CA ILE A 78 -18.39 0.64 1.54
C ILE A 78 -18.82 2.01 0.98
N TYR A 79 -18.06 2.57 0.04
CA TYR A 79 -18.42 3.77 -0.73
C TYR A 79 -19.67 3.54 -1.60
N LYS A 80 -19.87 2.33 -2.16
CA LYS A 80 -21.01 2.00 -3.02
C LYS A 80 -22.32 2.31 -2.33
N GLU A 81 -22.52 1.92 -1.08
CA GLU A 81 -23.84 2.07 -0.45
C GLU A 81 -24.09 3.46 0.14
N ILE A 82 -23.05 4.22 0.48
CA ILE A 82 -23.19 5.60 0.95
C ILE A 82 -23.44 6.55 -0.25
N TYR A 83 -22.90 6.26 -1.44
CA TYR A 83 -22.88 7.19 -2.58
C TYR A 83 -23.56 6.73 -3.88
N LEU A 84 -23.75 5.43 -4.16
CA LEU A 84 -24.28 4.99 -5.47
C LEU A 84 -25.73 5.36 -5.75
N ALA A 85 -26.51 5.75 -4.75
CA ALA A 85 -27.84 6.26 -5.03
C ALA A 85 -27.79 7.66 -5.72
N LYS A 86 -26.65 8.36 -5.71
CA LYS A 86 -26.59 9.78 -6.12
C LYS A 86 -25.76 10.09 -7.37
N ASN A 87 -24.60 9.46 -7.64
CA ASN A 87 -23.79 9.83 -8.82
C ASN A 87 -22.75 8.79 -9.33
N TRP A 88 -23.20 7.76 -10.07
CA TRP A 88 -22.33 6.66 -10.57
C TRP A 88 -21.14 7.09 -11.43
N ARG A 89 -21.24 8.21 -12.15
CA ARG A 89 -20.17 8.71 -13.02
C ARG A 89 -18.95 9.16 -12.22
N GLN A 90 -19.15 9.85 -11.10
CA GLN A 90 -18.06 10.27 -10.21
C GLN A 90 -17.35 9.05 -9.62
N THR A 91 -18.11 8.05 -9.17
CA THR A 91 -17.54 6.78 -8.69
C THR A 91 -16.68 6.08 -9.74
N ALA A 92 -17.14 6.03 -10.99
CA ALA A 92 -16.37 5.43 -12.08
C ALA A 92 -15.06 6.19 -12.35
N VAL A 93 -15.10 7.53 -12.35
CA VAL A 93 -13.93 8.40 -12.52
C VAL A 93 -12.91 8.18 -11.39
N THR A 94 -13.36 8.17 -10.14
CA THR A 94 -12.52 7.91 -8.97
C THR A 94 -11.87 6.54 -9.02
N ALA A 95 -12.63 5.48 -9.29
CA ALA A 95 -12.10 4.12 -9.41
C ALA A 95 -11.09 3.99 -10.56
N THR A 96 -11.37 4.64 -11.70
CA THR A 96 -10.46 4.67 -12.85
C THR A 96 -9.16 5.36 -12.49
N ALA A 97 -9.22 6.52 -11.82
CA ALA A 97 -8.04 7.24 -11.37
C ALA A 97 -7.17 6.41 -10.42
N MET A 98 -7.78 5.70 -9.45
CA MET A 98 -7.05 4.80 -8.54
C MET A 98 -6.33 3.68 -9.30
N ILE A 99 -7.02 3.02 -10.24
CA ILE A 99 -6.44 1.94 -11.05
C ILE A 99 -5.30 2.48 -11.92
N VAL A 100 -5.51 3.59 -12.61
CA VAL A 100 -4.49 4.21 -13.47
C VAL A 100 -3.28 4.63 -12.66
N LEU A 101 -3.46 5.25 -11.49
CA LEU A 101 -2.37 5.64 -10.61
C LEU A 101 -1.52 4.44 -10.20
N VAL A 102 -2.15 3.37 -9.71
CA VAL A 102 -1.44 2.14 -9.34
C VAL A 102 -0.74 1.52 -10.55
N ALA A 103 -1.41 1.43 -11.69
CA ALA A 103 -0.84 0.86 -12.91
C ALA A 103 0.38 1.64 -13.42
N LEU A 104 0.38 2.97 -13.28
CA LEU A 104 1.50 3.82 -13.70
C LEU A 104 2.66 3.78 -12.70
N TRP A 105 2.39 3.82 -11.40
CA TRP A 105 3.43 4.08 -10.39
C TRP A 105 3.97 2.83 -9.70
N LEU A 106 3.18 1.74 -9.63
CA LEU A 106 3.66 0.47 -9.08
C LEU A 106 4.89 -0.06 -9.83
N PRO A 107 4.97 -0.04 -11.18
CA PRO A 107 6.19 -0.44 -11.87
C PRO A 107 7.42 0.39 -11.49
N ILE A 108 7.25 1.68 -11.21
CA ILE A 108 8.33 2.57 -10.78
C ILE A 108 8.86 2.13 -9.40
N ILE A 109 7.96 1.78 -8.47
CA ILE A 109 8.34 1.24 -7.16
C ILE A 109 9.05 -0.12 -7.30
N ILE A 110 8.51 -1.02 -8.12
CA ILE A 110 9.04 -2.37 -8.26
C ILE A 110 10.40 -2.37 -8.95
N PHE A 111 10.60 -1.57 -10.00
CA PHE A 111 11.80 -1.63 -10.84
C PHE A 111 12.72 -0.40 -10.73
N GLY A 112 12.19 0.79 -10.48
CA GLY A 112 12.96 2.03 -10.43
C GLY A 112 13.72 2.24 -9.11
N HIS A 113 13.18 1.70 -8.01
CA HIS A 113 13.78 1.77 -6.67
C HIS A 113 14.30 0.41 -6.20
N SER A 114 14.78 -0.43 -7.13
CA SER A 114 15.36 -1.72 -6.79
C SER A 114 16.52 -2.15 -7.68
N ALA A 115 17.39 -3.00 -7.14
CA ALA A 115 18.54 -3.57 -7.83
C ALA A 115 18.79 -4.99 -7.34
N GLU A 116 19.35 -5.82 -8.21
CA GLU A 116 19.73 -7.18 -7.86
C GLU A 116 21.22 -7.25 -7.55
N ILE A 117 21.56 -7.75 -6.36
CA ILE A 117 22.92 -7.88 -5.87
C ILE A 117 23.07 -9.31 -5.36
N GLY A 118 23.92 -10.10 -6.01
CA GLY A 118 24.17 -11.49 -5.58
C GLY A 118 22.95 -12.42 -5.67
N GLY A 119 22.02 -12.17 -6.59
CA GLY A 119 20.80 -12.97 -6.77
C GLY A 119 19.65 -12.61 -5.83
N GLU A 120 19.82 -11.58 -4.98
CA GLU A 120 18.75 -11.02 -4.15
C GLU A 120 18.43 -9.59 -4.61
N ARG A 121 17.14 -9.24 -4.65
CA ARG A 121 16.68 -7.90 -4.99
C ARG A 121 16.52 -7.04 -3.74
N TYR A 122 17.12 -5.87 -3.77
CA TYR A 122 17.09 -4.87 -2.72
C TYR A 122 16.27 -3.67 -3.17
N TRP A 123 15.47 -3.13 -2.27
CA TRP A 123 14.78 -1.85 -2.45
C TRP A 123 15.39 -0.78 -1.55
N TRP A 124 15.42 0.46 -2.05
CA TRP A 124 15.86 1.63 -1.29
C TRP A 124 14.82 2.74 -1.33
N LEU A 125 14.88 3.62 -0.33
CA LEU A 125 14.12 4.85 -0.27
C LEU A 125 15.00 6.03 -0.73
N GLY A 126 14.46 7.24 -0.71
CA GLY A 126 15.30 8.44 -0.75
C GLY A 126 16.38 8.39 0.34
N ASP A 127 17.53 8.99 0.05
CA ASP A 127 18.70 9.03 0.94
C ASP A 127 18.36 9.45 2.37
N ASP A 128 17.63 10.55 2.56
CA ASP A 128 17.21 11.02 3.88
C ASP A 128 16.16 10.10 4.53
N ALA A 129 15.31 9.44 3.75
CA ALA A 129 14.36 8.46 4.27
C ALA A 129 15.08 7.19 4.78
N MET A 130 16.22 6.83 4.18
CA MET A 130 17.06 5.74 4.67
C MET A 130 17.69 6.06 6.03
N ILE A 131 17.87 7.35 6.38
CA ILE A 131 18.29 7.73 7.73
C ILE A 131 17.21 7.28 8.73
N SER A 132 15.96 7.64 8.47
CA SER A 132 14.81 7.27 9.30
C SER A 132 14.65 5.75 9.42
N MET A 133 14.88 5.01 8.32
CA MET A 133 14.86 3.54 8.33
C MET A 133 15.89 2.93 9.28
N ARG A 134 17.09 3.52 9.42
CA ARG A 134 18.09 3.04 10.38
C ARG A 134 17.63 3.22 11.83
N TYR A 135 17.09 4.39 12.17
CA TYR A 135 16.51 4.64 13.49
C TYR A 135 15.34 3.69 13.78
N ALA A 136 14.48 3.49 12.79
CA ALA A 136 13.35 2.58 12.85
C ALA A 136 13.78 1.12 13.10
N HIS A 137 14.81 0.65 12.42
CA HIS A 137 15.39 -0.68 12.61
C HIS A 137 15.91 -0.88 14.04
N ASN A 138 16.68 0.08 14.55
CA ASN A 138 17.22 0.01 15.92
C ASN A 138 16.11 0.06 16.98
N LEU A 139 15.09 0.90 16.76
CA LEU A 139 13.92 0.92 17.64
C LEU A 139 13.22 -0.45 17.67
N ALA A 140 13.03 -1.08 16.51
CA ALA A 140 12.39 -2.40 16.40
C ALA A 140 13.19 -3.52 17.07
N ASN A 141 14.53 -3.42 17.11
CA ASN A 141 15.41 -4.39 17.79
C ASN A 141 15.59 -4.12 19.30
N GLY A 142 15.02 -3.03 19.83
CA GLY A 142 15.11 -2.69 21.24
C GLY A 142 16.33 -1.83 21.63
N ASP A 143 17.12 -1.38 20.66
CA ASP A 143 18.25 -0.47 20.90
C ASP A 143 17.79 0.99 21.13
N GLY A 144 16.53 1.28 20.81
CA GLY A 144 15.93 2.61 20.90
C GLY A 144 16.10 3.43 19.62
N LEU A 145 15.67 4.69 19.67
CA LEU A 145 15.77 5.64 18.57
C LEU A 145 17.19 6.22 18.48
N VAL A 146 18.12 5.41 17.99
CA VAL A 146 19.54 5.74 17.86
C VAL A 146 20.06 5.40 16.46
N TRP A 147 21.12 6.06 16.02
CA TRP A 147 21.82 5.66 14.77
C TRP A 147 22.72 4.43 14.98
N ASN A 148 23.52 4.49 16.05
CA ASN A 148 24.37 3.41 16.55
C ASN A 148 23.95 3.07 17.98
N ALA A 149 23.88 1.78 18.30
CA ALA A 149 23.56 1.33 19.65
C ALA A 149 24.57 1.90 20.67
N GLY A 150 24.05 2.48 21.75
CA GLY A 150 24.85 3.14 22.79
C GLY A 150 25.17 4.62 22.54
N GLU A 151 24.87 5.17 21.35
CA GLU A 151 25.04 6.58 21.01
C GLU A 151 23.67 7.28 20.88
N TYR A 152 23.35 8.15 21.84
CA TYR A 152 22.06 8.85 21.91
C TYR A 152 22.11 10.19 21.18
N ILE A 153 21.96 10.15 19.86
CA ILE A 153 21.87 11.33 19.00
C ILE A 153 20.58 11.19 18.18
N GLU A 154 19.75 12.23 18.19
CA GLU A 154 18.56 12.30 17.33
C GLU A 154 18.95 12.89 15.97
N GLY A 155 18.63 12.18 14.89
CA GLY A 155 18.98 12.56 13.52
C GLY A 155 17.85 12.40 12.50
N TYR A 156 16.63 12.10 12.95
CA TYR A 156 15.43 12.09 12.11
C TYR A 156 14.58 13.35 12.38
N THR A 157 13.79 13.79 11.41
CA THR A 157 12.90 14.97 11.50
C THR A 157 11.41 14.61 11.40
N ASN A 158 11.10 13.32 11.32
CA ASN A 158 9.77 12.79 10.99
C ASN A 158 9.34 11.69 11.98
N PHE A 159 9.40 11.98 13.28
CA PHE A 159 9.19 11.01 14.38
C PHE A 159 8.05 10.01 14.15
N LEU A 160 6.84 10.49 13.80
CA LEU A 160 5.68 9.61 13.57
C LEU A 160 5.93 8.62 12.43
N TRP A 161 6.57 9.08 11.36
CA TRP A 161 6.92 8.24 10.21
C TRP A 161 8.04 7.26 10.54
N THR A 162 9.04 7.68 11.34
CA THR A 162 10.07 6.77 11.88
C THR A 162 9.46 5.65 12.70
N VAL A 163 8.45 5.94 13.53
CA VAL A 163 7.72 4.92 14.32
C VAL A 163 6.92 3.99 13.40
N ILE A 164 6.30 4.50 12.35
CA ILE A 164 5.60 3.67 11.34
C ILE A 164 6.60 2.73 10.65
N MET A 165 7.76 3.24 10.23
CA MET A 165 8.85 2.45 9.66
C MET A 165 9.36 1.39 10.66
N ALA A 166 9.40 1.69 11.96
CA ALA A 166 9.79 0.70 12.97
C ALA A 166 8.79 -0.45 13.01
N GLY A 167 7.49 -0.16 12.86
CA GLY A 167 6.45 -1.17 12.70
C GLY A 167 6.67 -2.11 11.50
N VAL A 168 7.23 -1.60 10.39
CA VAL A 168 7.60 -2.42 9.22
C VAL A 168 8.71 -3.41 9.58
N HIS A 169 9.68 -3.02 10.41
CA HIS A 169 10.77 -3.90 10.85
C HIS A 169 10.33 -4.98 11.86
N LEU A 170 9.13 -4.88 12.44
CA LEU A 170 8.56 -5.95 13.28
C LEU A 170 7.96 -7.09 12.45
N LEU A 171 7.74 -6.87 11.15
CA LEU A 171 7.27 -7.90 10.25
C LEU A 171 8.42 -8.87 9.94
N PRO A 172 8.14 -10.17 9.74
CA PRO A 172 9.18 -11.16 9.46
C PRO A 172 9.64 -11.04 8.00
N VAL A 173 10.14 -9.88 7.58
CA VAL A 173 10.51 -9.55 6.20
C VAL A 173 11.99 -9.18 6.16
N SER A 174 12.71 -9.68 5.15
CA SER A 174 14.14 -9.40 5.03
C SER A 174 14.42 -7.90 4.86
N LEU A 175 15.57 -7.44 5.37
CA LEU A 175 15.99 -6.04 5.25
C LEU A 175 16.07 -5.56 3.80
N ALA A 176 16.34 -6.47 2.85
CA ALA A 176 16.32 -6.16 1.42
C ALA A 176 14.96 -5.66 0.93
N LYS A 177 13.86 -6.03 1.61
CA LYS A 177 12.48 -5.78 1.21
C LYS A 177 11.73 -4.81 2.13
N THR A 178 12.29 -4.41 3.28
CA THR A 178 11.58 -3.49 4.21
C THR A 178 11.28 -2.14 3.56
N SER A 179 12.19 -1.63 2.72
CA SER A 179 11.95 -0.40 1.94
C SER A 179 10.77 -0.54 0.97
N LEU A 180 10.58 -1.71 0.34
CA LEU A 180 9.44 -1.96 -0.54
C LEU A 180 8.12 -1.77 0.23
N LEU A 181 8.03 -2.26 1.46
CA LEU A 181 6.82 -2.12 2.26
C LEU A 181 6.51 -0.65 2.56
N VAL A 182 7.53 0.17 2.86
CA VAL A 182 7.35 1.62 3.06
C VAL A 182 6.85 2.28 1.78
N LEU A 183 7.42 1.95 0.61
CA LEU A 183 6.96 2.46 -0.68
C LEU A 183 5.51 2.05 -0.99
N LEU A 184 5.13 0.82 -0.65
CA LEU A 184 3.75 0.35 -0.79
C LEU A 184 2.79 1.05 0.18
N ILE A 185 3.23 1.40 1.40
CA ILE A 185 2.46 2.24 2.32
C ILE A 185 2.26 3.63 1.70
N ASN A 186 3.32 4.26 1.16
CA ASN A 186 3.18 5.54 0.47
C ASN A 186 2.19 5.47 -0.70
N LEU A 187 2.30 4.46 -1.56
CA LEU A 187 1.35 4.24 -2.66
C LEU A 187 -0.09 4.09 -2.15
N GLY A 188 -0.28 3.32 -1.07
CA GLY A 188 -1.58 3.15 -0.42
C GLY A 188 -2.14 4.47 0.09
N LEU A 189 -1.34 5.28 0.77
CA LEU A 189 -1.74 6.61 1.25
C LEU A 189 -2.14 7.53 0.08
N THR A 190 -1.39 7.52 -1.02
CA THR A 190 -1.72 8.30 -2.21
C THR A 190 -3.03 7.85 -2.86
N VAL A 191 -3.29 6.54 -2.92
CA VAL A 191 -4.57 5.98 -3.39
C VAL A 191 -5.73 6.39 -2.48
N LEU A 192 -5.52 6.41 -1.16
CA LEU A 192 -6.51 6.85 -0.17
C LEU A 192 -6.82 8.35 -0.26
N ALA A 193 -5.93 9.17 -0.82
CA ALA A 193 -6.19 10.60 -1.04
C ALA A 193 -7.27 10.86 -2.11
N ILE A 194 -7.40 9.99 -3.12
CA ILE A 194 -8.34 10.15 -4.24
C ILE A 194 -9.81 10.30 -3.79
N PRO A 195 -10.38 9.41 -2.95
CA PRO A 195 -11.76 9.59 -2.48
C PRO A 195 -11.96 10.88 -1.65
N ILE A 196 -10.93 11.37 -0.97
CA ILE A 196 -11.01 12.64 -0.22
C ILE A 196 -11.03 13.82 -1.20
N ILE A 197 -10.21 13.79 -2.25
CA ILE A 197 -10.26 14.79 -3.33
C ILE A 197 -11.67 14.83 -3.94
N GLN A 198 -12.30 13.67 -4.16
CA GLN A 198 -13.69 13.64 -4.62
C GLN A 198 -14.63 14.38 -3.68
N ARG A 199 -14.56 14.12 -2.36
CA ARG A 199 -15.42 14.78 -1.37
C ARG A 199 -15.19 16.28 -1.35
N ILE A 200 -13.94 16.75 -1.45
CA ILE A 200 -13.61 18.18 -1.51
C ILE A 200 -14.22 18.80 -2.78
N VAL A 201 -14.07 18.16 -3.94
CA VAL A 201 -14.65 18.65 -5.21
C VAL A 201 -16.17 18.78 -5.08
N GLU A 202 -16.84 17.78 -4.50
CA GLU A 202 -18.29 17.77 -4.31
C GLU A 202 -18.75 18.83 -3.28
N ALA A 203 -18.03 19.00 -2.18
CA ALA A 203 -18.32 20.01 -1.17
C ALA A 203 -18.20 21.44 -1.74
N LEU A 204 -17.31 21.63 -2.71
CA LEU A 204 -17.17 22.89 -3.45
C LEU A 204 -18.16 23.04 -4.63
N GLY A 205 -19.11 22.11 -4.79
CA GLY A 205 -20.12 22.14 -5.85
C GLY A 205 -19.61 21.69 -7.24
N GLY A 206 -18.45 21.05 -7.30
CA GLY A 206 -17.86 20.54 -8.54
C GLY A 206 -18.58 19.31 -9.10
N ASP A 207 -18.68 19.25 -10.43
CA ASP A 207 -19.31 18.14 -11.15
C ASP A 207 -18.32 17.03 -11.52
N THR A 208 -18.76 16.05 -12.32
CA THR A 208 -17.90 14.96 -12.81
C THR A 208 -16.72 15.45 -13.65
N LYS A 209 -16.85 16.55 -14.41
CA LYS A 209 -15.78 17.06 -15.26
C LYS A 209 -14.69 17.72 -14.41
N VAL A 210 -15.10 18.49 -13.40
CA VAL A 210 -14.18 19.08 -12.43
C VAL A 210 -13.43 17.96 -11.71
N LEU A 211 -14.13 16.92 -11.23
CA LEU A 211 -13.50 15.77 -10.60
C LEU A 211 -12.48 15.08 -11.52
N ALA A 212 -12.87 14.81 -12.76
CA ALA A 212 -11.99 14.17 -13.73
C ALA A 212 -10.73 15.01 -14.01
N ALA A 213 -10.87 16.34 -14.15
CA ALA A 213 -9.74 17.24 -14.33
C ALA A 213 -8.82 17.28 -13.09
N SER A 214 -9.39 17.37 -11.89
CA SER A 214 -8.63 17.35 -10.63
C SER A 214 -7.84 16.06 -10.46
N LEU A 215 -8.47 14.90 -10.69
CA LEU A 215 -7.81 13.61 -10.59
C LEU A 215 -6.80 13.37 -11.71
N PHE A 216 -7.06 13.86 -12.94
CA PHE A 216 -6.07 13.82 -14.01
C PHE A 216 -4.79 14.58 -13.64
N VAL A 217 -4.93 15.80 -13.10
CA VAL A 217 -3.79 16.58 -12.63
C VAL A 217 -3.08 15.86 -11.48
N PHE A 218 -3.81 15.32 -10.50
CA PHE A 218 -3.22 14.61 -9.37
C PHE A 218 -2.43 13.36 -9.80
N VAL A 219 -3.00 12.52 -10.68
CA VAL A 219 -2.41 11.26 -11.15
C VAL A 219 -1.22 11.49 -12.09
N LEU A 220 -1.17 12.59 -12.82
CA LEU A 220 -0.06 12.90 -13.73
C LEU A 220 0.92 13.93 -13.15
N ASN A 221 0.77 14.31 -11.89
CA ASN A 221 1.68 15.24 -11.25
C ASN A 221 3.01 14.55 -10.90
N GLU A 222 4.10 15.05 -11.47
CA GLU A 222 5.45 14.53 -11.21
C GLU A 222 5.84 14.63 -9.74
N ASN A 223 5.52 15.72 -9.05
CA ASN A 223 5.87 15.86 -7.63
C ASN A 223 5.13 14.83 -6.76
N ILE A 224 3.83 14.61 -7.00
CA ILE A 224 3.08 13.58 -6.24
C ILE A 224 3.67 12.20 -6.51
N MET A 225 4.00 11.89 -7.76
CA MET A 225 4.65 10.64 -8.14
C MET A 225 6.00 10.47 -7.42
N PHE A 226 6.87 11.48 -7.49
CA PHE A 226 8.18 11.48 -6.85
C PHE A 226 8.07 11.24 -5.34
N TRP A 227 7.22 11.99 -4.65
CA TRP A 227 7.05 11.83 -3.20
C TRP A 227 6.35 10.53 -2.81
N THR A 228 5.54 9.95 -3.70
CA THR A 228 4.94 8.63 -3.47
C THR A 228 6.00 7.53 -3.57
N THR A 229 6.96 7.65 -4.48
CA THR A 229 7.99 6.62 -4.72
C THR A 229 9.29 6.83 -3.96
N ALA A 230 9.37 7.85 -3.09
CA ALA A 230 10.61 8.20 -2.39
C ALA A 230 10.67 7.74 -0.91
N GLY A 231 9.59 7.25 -0.31
CA GLY A 231 9.63 6.70 1.06
C GLY A 231 9.46 7.71 2.20
N PHE A 232 9.12 8.96 1.89
CA PHE A 232 8.97 10.05 2.87
C PHE A 232 7.54 10.11 3.46
N GLU A 233 7.39 10.84 4.56
CA GLU A 233 6.12 11.10 5.24
C GLU A 233 5.15 11.96 4.41
N THR A 234 5.59 12.50 3.27
CA THR A 234 4.85 13.48 2.47
C THR A 234 3.44 13.02 2.14
N MET A 235 3.23 11.75 1.78
CA MET A 235 1.89 11.23 1.45
C MET A 235 1.00 11.04 2.68
N LEU A 236 1.58 10.77 3.86
CA LEU A 236 0.85 10.81 5.12
C LEU A 236 0.41 12.25 5.43
N LEU A 237 1.31 13.21 5.29
CA LEU A 237 1.01 14.63 5.48
C LEU A 237 -0.06 15.11 4.51
N THR A 238 0.05 14.78 3.21
CA THR A 238 -0.95 15.10 2.19
C THR A 238 -2.31 14.55 2.56
N LEU A 239 -2.39 13.28 3.00
CA LEU A 239 -3.65 12.67 3.39
C LEU A 239 -4.29 13.40 4.59
N LEU A 240 -3.51 13.69 5.63
CA LEU A 240 -3.98 14.39 6.83
C LEU A 240 -4.42 15.83 6.53
N LEU A 241 -3.70 16.54 5.66
CA LEU A 241 -4.06 17.88 5.22
C LEU A 241 -5.36 17.86 4.40
N LEU A 242 -5.51 16.92 3.46
CA LEU A 242 -6.74 16.78 2.69
C LEU A 242 -7.94 16.44 3.58
N LEU A 243 -7.79 15.54 4.56
CA LEU A 243 -8.83 15.26 5.55
C LEU A 243 -9.20 16.50 6.37
N SER A 244 -8.21 17.30 6.78
CA SER A 244 -8.45 18.52 7.54
C SER A 244 -9.23 19.55 6.71
N VAL A 245 -8.85 19.73 5.44
CA VAL A 245 -9.54 20.63 4.50
C VAL A 245 -10.95 20.15 4.22
N GLU A 246 -11.13 18.86 3.93
CA GLU A 246 -12.45 18.26 3.70
C GLU A 246 -13.37 18.49 4.90
N ARG A 247 -12.86 18.30 6.11
CA ARG A 247 -13.62 18.52 7.33
C ARG A 247 -14.03 19.97 7.54
N ILE A 248 -13.14 20.93 7.25
CA ILE A 248 -13.40 22.36 7.38
C ILE A 248 -14.44 22.85 6.36
N ILE A 249 -14.43 22.32 5.14
CA ILE A 249 -15.34 22.75 4.07
C ILE A 249 -16.70 22.05 4.19
N ALA A 250 -16.75 20.85 4.78
CA ALA A 250 -17.98 20.08 4.94
C ALA A 250 -18.82 20.48 6.18
N ASP A 251 -18.23 21.23 7.13
CA ASP A 251 -18.91 21.80 8.30
C ASP A 251 -19.51 23.20 7.99
#